data_AF-A0A358M3X2-F1
#
_entry.id   AF-A0A358M3X2-F1
#
_cell.length_a   1.000
_cell.length_b   1.000
_cell.length_c   1.000
_cell.angle_alpha   90.00
_cell.angle_beta   90.00
_cell.angle_gamma   90.00
#
_symmetry.space_group_name_H-M   'P 1'
#
loop_
_entity.id
_entity.type
_entity.pdbx_description
1 polymer ?
#
loop_
_entity_poly.entity_id
_entity_poly.type
_entity_poly.pdbx_seq_one_letter_code
_entity_poly.pdbx_strand_id
1 'polypeptide(L)' 'TNKKSRSSLEMNDPDSRPEIAEALPNMEEYDTVFLGFPIWWYVAPTIINTFLESYDFSGKTIIPFATSGGSG' A
#
# COMPACT_ATOMS: atom_id res chain seq x y z
N THR A 1 -19.47 8.10 7.96
CA THR A 1 -18.47 7.88 6.89
C THR A 1 -18.95 8.48 5.59
N ASN A 2 -18.11 9.25 4.89
CA ASN A 2 -18.44 9.81 3.58
C ASN A 2 -18.20 8.78 2.48
N LYS A 3 -19.26 8.24 1.87
CA LYS A 3 -19.19 7.22 0.80
C LYS A 3 -18.50 7.70 -0.49
N LYS A 4 -18.34 9.01 -0.67
CA LYS A 4 -17.65 9.62 -1.82
C LYS A 4 -16.19 10.00 -1.53
N SER A 5 -15.71 9.74 -0.31
CA SER A 5 -14.30 9.95 0.00
C SER A 5 -13.43 9.00 -0.81
N ARG A 6 -12.20 9.43 -1.13
CA ARG A 6 -11.22 8.62 -1.89
C ARG A 6 -11.04 7.23 -1.27
N SER A 7 -10.82 7.17 0.05
CA SER A 7 -10.67 5.90 0.79
C SER A 7 -11.91 5.02 0.77
N SER A 8 -13.12 5.56 0.59
CA SER A 8 -14.32 4.74 0.42
C SER A 8 -14.47 4.26 -1.02
N LEU A 9 -14.10 5.07 -2.02
CA LEU A 9 -14.19 4.67 -3.43
C LEU A 9 -13.17 3.59 -3.76
N GLU A 10 -11.91 3.80 -3.40
CA GLU A 10 -10.82 2.86 -3.64
C GLU A 10 -11.03 1.53 -2.92
N MET A 11 -11.52 1.55 -1.67
CA MET A 11 -11.68 0.33 -0.87
C MET A 11 -12.96 -0.46 -1.14
N ASN A 12 -13.92 0.11 -1.89
CA ASN A 12 -15.12 -0.64 -2.33
C ASN A 12 -14.87 -1.40 -3.64
N ASP A 13 -13.75 -1.16 -4.31
CA ASP A 13 -13.34 -1.83 -5.53
C ASP A 13 -12.04 -2.62 -5.29
N PRO A 14 -12.10 -3.96 -5.13
CA PRO A 14 -10.92 -4.78 -4.90
C PRO A 14 -9.85 -4.70 -6.01
N ASP A 15 -10.27 -4.35 -7.22
CA ASP A 15 -9.38 -4.22 -8.38
C ASP A 15 -8.79 -2.81 -8.50
N SER A 16 -9.15 -1.89 -7.60
CA SER A 16 -8.59 -0.55 -7.56
C SER A 16 -7.06 -0.61 -7.44
N ARG A 17 -6.37 0.07 -8.37
CA ARG A 17 -4.92 0.30 -8.34
C ARG A 17 -4.63 1.79 -8.49
N PRO A 18 -4.73 2.57 -7.40
CA PRO A 18 -4.43 4.00 -7.44
C PRO A 18 -3.01 4.23 -7.96
N GLU A 19 -2.85 5.21 -8.85
CA GLU A 19 -1.57 5.55 -9.46
C GLU A 19 -0.59 6.14 -8.42
N ILE A 20 0.67 5.71 -8.51
CA ILE A 20 1.76 6.28 -7.73
C ILE A 20 2.45 7.32 -8.61
N ALA A 21 2.57 8.55 -8.12
CA ALA A 21 3.01 9.69 -8.93
C ALA A 21 4.42 9.54 -9.50
N GLU A 22 5.33 8.91 -8.76
CA GLU A 22 6.73 8.73 -9.16
C GLU A 22 7.18 7.31 -8.83
N ALA A 23 7.89 6.68 -9.76
CA ALA A 23 8.55 5.42 -9.51
C ALA A 23 9.84 5.66 -8.71
N LEU A 24 10.15 4.76 -7.78
CA LEU A 24 11.43 4.73 -7.09
C LEU A 24 12.48 4.16 -8.05
N PRO A 25 13.51 4.93 -8.45
CA PRO A 25 14.61 4.36 -9.20
C PRO A 25 15.40 3.38 -8.30
N ASN A 26 15.93 2.33 -8.92
CA ASN A 26 16.89 1.40 -8.33
C ASN A 26 16.38 0.55 -7.14
N MET A 27 15.16 0.00 -7.21
CA MET A 27 14.62 -0.90 -6.17
C MET A 27 15.54 -2.10 -5.87
N GLU A 28 16.32 -2.55 -6.86
CA GLU A 28 17.29 -3.63 -6.74
C GLU A 28 18.36 -3.40 -5.65
N GLU A 29 18.70 -2.14 -5.36
CA GLU A 29 19.74 -1.77 -4.38
C GLU A 29 19.34 -2.07 -2.91
N TYR A 30 18.06 -2.32 -2.65
CA TYR A 30 17.54 -2.53 -1.29
C TYR A 30 17.35 -4.00 -0.94
N ASP A 31 17.97 -4.47 0.14
CA ASP A 31 17.73 -5.82 0.67
C ASP A 31 16.49 -5.88 1.58
N THR A 32 16.14 -4.76 2.23
CA THR A 32 15.03 -4.67 3.19
C THR A 32 14.19 -3.42 2.95
N VAL A 33 12.86 -3.59 2.94
CA VAL A 33 11.87 -2.52 2.72
C VAL A 33 10.90 -2.47 3.89
N PHE A 34 10.90 -1.37 4.64
CA PHE A 34 9.88 -1.11 5.66
C PHE A 34 8.67 -0.45 5.00
N LEU A 35 7.53 -1.13 5.02
CA LEU A 35 6.32 -0.72 4.30
C LEU A 35 5.26 -0.18 5.25
N GLY A 36 5.13 1.14 5.29
CA GLY A 36 4.22 1.85 6.19
C GLY A 36 2.90 2.22 5.55
N PHE A 37 1.78 1.98 6.24
CA PHE A 37 0.46 2.42 5.77
C PHE A 37 -0.55 2.64 6.90
N PRO A 38 -1.56 3.52 6.73
CA PRO A 38 -2.68 3.56 7.64
C PRO A 38 -3.59 2.34 7.42
N ILE A 39 -4.20 1.79 8.47
CA ILE A 39 -5.24 0.77 8.30
C ILE A 39 -6.52 1.43 7.78
N TRP A 40 -6.99 1.01 6.61
CA TRP A 40 -8.29 1.37 6.06
C TRP A 40 -9.17 0.13 6.04
N TRP A 41 -10.27 0.14 6.80
CA TRP A 41 -11.23 -0.96 6.86
C TRP A 41 -10.58 -2.32 7.16
N TYR A 42 -9.69 -2.35 8.16
CA TYR A 42 -8.98 -3.56 8.63
C TYR A 42 -7.96 -4.15 7.65
N VAL A 43 -7.65 -3.46 6.55
CA VAL A 43 -6.65 -3.89 5.58
C VAL A 43 -5.74 -2.74 5.15
N ALA A 44 -4.68 -3.05 4.41
CA ALA A 44 -3.86 -2.06 3.74
C ALA A 44 -4.68 -1.34 2.64
N PRO A 45 -4.48 -0.03 2.42
CA PRO A 45 -5.06 0.68 1.30
C PRO A 45 -4.63 0.05 -0.04
N THR A 46 -5.51 0.05 -1.05
CA THR A 46 -5.22 -0.61 -2.35
C THR A 46 -4.02 -0.04 -3.10
N ILE A 47 -3.58 1.19 -2.82
CA ILE A 47 -2.31 1.73 -3.35
C ILE A 47 -1.08 0.91 -2.90
N ILE A 48 -1.17 0.20 -1.78
CA ILE A 48 -0.13 -0.73 -1.34
C ILE A 48 -0.04 -1.93 -2.27
N ASN A 49 -1.17 -2.37 -2.85
CA ASN A 49 -1.15 -3.40 -3.90
C ASN A 49 -0.47 -2.86 -5.15
N THR A 50 -0.80 -1.64 -5.58
CA THR A 50 -0.09 -1.00 -6.72
C THR A 50 1.42 -0.99 -6.48
N PHE A 51 1.86 -0.58 -5.29
CA PHE A 51 3.28 -0.55 -4.94
C PHE A 51 3.93 -1.94 -5.00
N LEU A 52 3.31 -2.96 -4.40
CA LEU A 52 3.84 -4.32 -4.38
C LEU A 52 3.86 -4.98 -5.77
N GLU A 53 2.94 -4.60 -6.65
CA GLU A 53 2.88 -5.08 -8.04
C GLU A 53 3.83 -4.33 -8.99
N SER A 54 4.33 -3.15 -8.59
CA SER A 54 5.17 -2.30 -9.44
C SER A 54 6.65 -2.71 -9.49
N TYR A 55 7.11 -3.57 -8.57
CA TYR A 55 8.52 -3.95 -8.46
C TYR A 55 8.70 -5.44 -8.19
N ASP A 56 9.88 -5.96 -8.51
CA ASP A 56 10.30 -7.29 -8.09
C ASP A 56 10.88 -7.25 -6.66
N PHE A 57 10.20 -7.91 -5.74
CA PHE A 57 10.63 -8.06 -4.35
C PHE A 57 11.27 -9.43 -4.07
N SER A 58 11.56 -10.23 -5.10
CA SER A 58 12.20 -11.54 -4.96
C SER A 58 13.52 -11.44 -4.20
N GLY A 59 13.65 -12.20 -3.12
CA GLY A 59 14.85 -12.20 -2.27
C GLY A 59 14.97 -11.01 -1.31
N LYS A 60 14.04 -10.04 -1.33
CA LYS A 60 14.02 -8.89 -0.41
C LYS A 60 13.19 -9.19 0.84
N THR A 61 13.54 -8.56 1.96
CA THR A 61 12.76 -8.62 3.20
C THR A 61 11.78 -7.45 3.26
N ILE A 62 10.47 -7.72 3.36
CA ILE A 62 9.44 -6.67 3.53
C ILE A 62 8.94 -6.68 4.98
N ILE A 63 9.00 -5.53 5.65
CA ILE A 63 8.57 -5.37 7.05
C ILE A 63 7.40 -4.38 7.09
N PRO A 64 6.14 -4.86 7.17
CA PRO A 64 4.98 -3.99 7.23
C PRO A 64 4.86 -3.34 8.61
N PHE A 65 4.42 -2.09 8.64
CA PHE A 65 3.98 -1.42 9.86
C PHE A 65 2.78 -0.52 9.57
N ALA A 66 1.92 -0.32 10.57
CA ALA A 66 0.72 0.46 10.37
C ALA A 66 0.37 1.35 11.55
N THR A 67 -0.34 2.43 11.25
CA THR A 67 -1.04 3.25 12.23
C THR A 67 -2.54 3.11 12.01
N SER A 68 -3.32 3.26 13.07
CA SER A 68 -4.78 3.14 13.01
C SER A 68 -5.46 4.02 14.05
N GLY A 69 -6.78 4.15 13.93
CA GLY A 69 -7.61 4.75 14.98
C GLY A 69 -8.00 3.78 16.11
N GLY A 70 -7.42 2.57 16.17
CA GLY A 70 -7.76 1.53 17.16
C GLY A 70 -7.83 0.10 16.60
N SER A 71 -7.75 -0.08 15.29
CA SER A 71 -7.65 -1.39 14.64
C SER A 71 -6.23 -1.96 14.75
N GLY A 72 -6.12 -3.28 14.89
CA GLY A 72 -4.86 -4.03 14.78
C GLY A 72 -4.85 -4.91 13.54
#